data_AF-A0A968ZS27-F1
#
_entry.id   AF-A0A968ZS27-F1
#
_cell.length_a   1.000
_cell.length_b   1.000
_cell.length_c   1.000
_cell.angle_alpha   90.00
_cell.angle_beta   90.00
_cell.angle_gamma   90.00
#
_symmetry.space_group_name_H-M   'P 1'
#
loop_
_entity.id
_entity.type
_entity.pdbx_description
1 polymer ?
#
loop_
_entity_poly.entity_id
_entity_poly.type
_entity_poly.pdbx_seq_one_letter_code
_entity_poly.pdbx_strand_id
1 'polypeptide(L)'
;MSGGTNSQNHVQEGLKLRDGQGTAFYEFMAIADPKAFKVKYRQTLNQLAIDGPTALRIVAEANHAFSLNMQLFQELEGNLIQSLGKLLFSRLTHRSLGKTNALPA
;
A
#
# COMPACT_ATOMS: atom_id res chain seq x y z
N MET A 1 6.10 10.85 -5.80
CA MET A 1 6.68 9.48 -5.75
C MET A 1 5.55 8.49 -5.49
N SER A 2 5.64 7.25 -5.96
CA SER A 2 4.59 6.23 -5.71
C SER A 2 4.87 5.48 -4.41
N GLY A 3 3.84 4.95 -3.75
CA GLY A 3 4.00 4.15 -2.52
C GLY A 3 4.95 2.96 -2.69
N GLY A 4 4.85 2.23 -3.81
CA GLY A 4 5.67 1.02 -4.06
C GLY A 4 7.18 1.24 -4.07
N THR A 5 7.68 2.33 -4.67
CA THR A 5 9.11 2.63 -4.70
C THR A 5 9.66 2.96 -3.31
N ASN A 6 8.85 3.62 -2.47
CA ASN A 6 9.24 3.89 -1.10
C ASN A 6 9.26 2.59 -0.29
N SER A 7 8.25 1.72 -0.43
CA SER A 7 8.20 0.43 0.26
C SER A 7 9.38 -0.47 -0.08
N GLN A 8 9.81 -0.51 -1.36
CA GLN A 8 11.00 -1.26 -1.79
C GLN A 8 12.25 -0.88 -0.99
N ASN A 9 12.54 0.42 -0.88
CA ASN A 9 13.72 0.90 -0.15
C ASN A 9 13.67 0.50 1.33
N HIS A 10 12.51 0.64 1.99
CA HIS A 10 12.36 0.26 3.40
C HIS A 10 12.55 -1.24 3.62
N VAL A 11 12.08 -2.09 2.69
CA VAL A 11 12.25 -3.54 2.75
C VAL A 11 13.72 -3.91 2.56
N GLN A 12 14.41 -3.30 1.58
CA GLN A 12 15.84 -3.54 1.35
C GLN A 12 16.69 -3.16 2.57
N GLU A 13 16.44 -1.98 3.14
CA GLU A 13 17.14 -1.50 4.33
C GLU A 13 16.83 -2.36 5.57
N GLY A 14 15.55 -2.62 5.84
CA GLY A 14 15.09 -3.32 7.04
C GLY A 14 15.56 -4.78 7.10
N LEU A 15 15.65 -5.45 5.94
CA LEU A 15 16.07 -6.85 5.84
C LEU A 15 17.53 -7.01 5.39
N LYS A 16 18.26 -5.90 5.20
CA LYS A 16 19.65 -5.89 4.70
C LYS A 16 19.82 -6.69 3.40
N LEU A 17 18.83 -6.61 2.52
CA LEU A 17 18.85 -7.33 1.23
C LEU A 17 19.94 -6.76 0.34
N ARG A 18 20.59 -7.65 -0.41
CA ARG A 18 21.66 -7.31 -1.37
C ARG A 18 21.29 -7.81 -2.76
N ASP A 19 21.96 -7.23 -3.75
CA ASP A 19 21.93 -7.71 -5.14
C ASP A 19 20.52 -7.75 -5.78
N GLY A 20 19.60 -6.90 -5.30
CA GLY A 20 18.23 -6.80 -5.82
C GLY A 20 17.33 -7.99 -5.50
N GLN A 21 17.79 -8.96 -4.71
CA GLN A 21 16.98 -10.13 -4.35
C GLN A 21 15.97 -9.81 -3.24
N GLY A 22 14.78 -10.41 -3.32
CA GLY A 22 13.70 -10.25 -2.33
C GLY A 22 12.80 -9.03 -2.54
N THR A 23 12.99 -8.24 -3.60
CA THR A 23 12.15 -7.07 -3.92
C THR A 23 11.47 -7.08 -5.29
N ALA A 24 11.50 -8.22 -6.00
CA ALA A 24 10.92 -8.35 -7.34
C ALA A 24 9.45 -7.88 -7.45
N PHE A 25 8.67 -7.97 -6.36
CA PHE A 25 7.28 -7.46 -6.31
C PHE A 25 7.16 -5.95 -6.65
N TYR A 26 8.20 -5.16 -6.37
CA TYR A 26 8.21 -3.71 -6.62
C TYR A 26 8.86 -3.34 -7.97
N GLU A 27 9.33 -4.31 -8.74
CA GLU A 27 10.09 -4.11 -9.97
C GLU A 27 9.21 -4.33 -11.21
N PHE A 28 8.91 -3.25 -11.92
CA PHE A 28 8.02 -3.26 -13.09
C PHE A 28 8.80 -3.08 -14.39
N MET A 29 9.45 -4.14 -14.88
CA MET A 29 10.34 -4.08 -16.06
C MET A 29 9.64 -3.59 -17.34
N ALA A 30 8.33 -3.84 -17.50
CA ALA A 30 7.56 -3.40 -18.65
C ALA A 30 7.11 -1.92 -18.58
N ILE A 31 7.34 -1.24 -17.44
CA ILE A 31 6.93 0.15 -17.20
C ILE A 31 8.17 1.03 -17.09
N ALA A 32 8.59 1.60 -18.22
CA ALA A 32 9.76 2.48 -18.28
C ALA A 32 9.55 3.83 -17.58
N ASP A 33 8.35 4.41 -17.70
CA ASP A 33 7.97 5.65 -17.02
C ASP A 33 6.72 5.43 -16.15
N PRO A 34 6.89 5.18 -14.83
CA PRO A 34 5.78 5.01 -13.90
C PRO A 34 4.87 6.24 -13.77
N LYS A 35 5.38 7.45 -14.02
CA LYS A 35 4.58 8.68 -13.95
C LYS A 35 3.66 8.77 -15.17
N ALA A 36 4.21 8.60 -16.37
CA ALA A 36 3.42 8.57 -17.59
C ALA A 36 2.40 7.42 -17.58
N PHE A 37 2.80 6.23 -17.12
CA PHE A 37 1.90 5.09 -16.97
C PHE A 37 0.69 5.42 -16.09
N LYS A 38 0.90 6.05 -14.93
CA LYS A 38 -0.20 6.46 -14.03
C LYS A 38 -1.11 7.53 -14.63
N VAL A 39 -0.59 8.42 -15.46
CA VAL A 39 -1.42 9.40 -16.20
C VAL A 39 -2.32 8.65 -17.17
N LYS A 40 -1.75 7.79 -18.01
CA LYS A 40 -2.51 6.97 -18.98
C LYS A 40 -3.55 6.09 -18.29
N TYR A 41 -3.17 5.42 -17.19
CA TYR A 41 -4.07 4.56 -16.43
C TYR A 41 -5.33 5.31 -15.95
N ARG A 42 -5.18 6.51 -15.37
CA ARG A 42 -6.32 7.34 -14.94
C ARG A 42 -7.17 7.81 -16.12
N GLN A 43 -6.54 8.19 -17.23
CA GLN A 43 -7.27 8.57 -18.45
C GLN A 43 -8.11 7.40 -18.97
N THR A 44 -7.57 6.18 -18.96
CA THR A 44 -8.32 4.98 -19.35
C THR A 44 -9.51 4.73 -18.42
N LEU A 45 -9.33 4.87 -17.10
CA LEU A 45 -10.45 4.74 -16.15
C LEU A 45 -11.56 5.76 -16.41
N ASN A 46 -11.21 7.01 -16.71
CA ASN A 46 -12.18 8.07 -17.02
C ASN A 46 -12.95 7.83 -18.33
N GLN A 47 -12.43 7.00 -19.23
CA GLN A 47 -13.03 6.68 -20.53
C GLN A 47 -13.91 5.44 -20.50
N LEU A 48 -14.01 4.74 -19.36
CA LEU A 48 -14.87 3.57 -19.25
C LEU A 48 -16.33 3.98 -19.43
N ALA A 49 -17.03 3.26 -20.30
CA ALA A 49 -18.46 3.45 -20.52
C ALA A 49 -19.27 2.78 -19.39
N ILE A 50 -19.24 3.39 -18.21
CA ILE A 50 -19.97 2.96 -17.02
C ILE A 50 -20.89 4.07 -16.52
N ASP A 51 -22.02 3.67 -15.92
CA ASP A 51 -22.93 4.62 -15.31
C ASP A 51 -22.49 5.04 -13.90
N GLY A 52 -23.08 6.13 -13.40
CA GLY A 52 -22.79 6.66 -12.07
C GLY A 52 -22.99 5.64 -10.94
N PRO A 53 -24.09 4.86 -10.92
CA PRO A 53 -24.29 3.80 -9.93
C PRO A 53 -23.19 2.73 -9.94
N THR A 54 -22.73 2.31 -11.13
CA THR A 54 -21.62 1.35 -11.23
C THR A 54 -20.31 1.96 -10.75
N ALA A 55 -20.04 3.23 -11.07
CA ALA A 55 -18.86 3.93 -10.55
C ALA A 55 -18.86 3.98 -9.01
N LEU A 56 -20.00 4.25 -8.37
CA LEU A 56 -20.13 4.23 -6.91
C LEU A 56 -19.87 2.83 -6.33
N ARG A 57 -20.37 1.76 -6.98
CA ARG A 57 -20.07 0.38 -6.55
C ARG A 57 -18.57 0.06 -6.64
N ILE A 58 -17.89 0.52 -7.69
CA ILE A 58 -16.43 0.34 -7.84
C ILE A 58 -15.66 1.06 -6.73
N VAL A 59 -16.09 2.28 -6.35
CA VAL A 59 -15.48 3.02 -5.24
C VAL A 59 -15.70 2.29 -3.91
N ALA A 60 -16.91 1.77 -3.67
CA ALA A 60 -17.21 0.98 -2.48
C ALA A 60 -16.33 -0.28 -2.40
N GLU A 61 -16.16 -0.99 -3.52
CA GLU A 61 -15.30 -2.17 -3.60
C GLU A 61 -13.82 -1.82 -3.39
N ALA A 62 -13.35 -0.69 -3.92
CA ALA A 62 -11.97 -0.23 -3.68
C ALA A 62 -11.70 0.02 -2.19
N ASN A 63 -12.68 0.57 -1.45
CA ASN A 63 -12.59 0.72 0.00
C ASN A 63 -12.63 -0.63 0.73
N HIS A 64 -13.45 -1.57 0.25
CA HIS A 64 -13.49 -2.93 0.80
C HIS A 64 -12.15 -3.66 0.59
N ALA A 65 -11.57 -3.59 -0.60
CA ALA A 65 -10.25 -4.13 -0.90
C ALA A 65 -9.16 -3.48 -0.02
N PHE A 66 -9.27 -2.18 0.30
CA PHE A 66 -8.36 -1.54 1.25
C PHE A 66 -8.51 -2.11 2.66
N SER A 67 -9.75 -2.36 3.12
CA SER A 67 -10.02 -3.01 4.41
C SER A 67 -9.42 -4.42 4.47
N LEU A 68 -9.56 -5.22 3.41
CA LEU A 68 -8.96 -6.55 3.33
C LEU A 68 -7.43 -6.50 3.41
N ASN A 69 -6.79 -5.54 2.73
CA ASN A 69 -5.35 -5.33 2.86
C ASN A 69 -4.95 -4.98 4.30
N MET A 70 -5.74 -4.15 5.00
CA MET A 70 -5.47 -3.82 6.40
C MET A 70 -5.64 -5.04 7.32
N GLN A 71 -6.65 -5.88 7.10
CA GLN A 71 -6.84 -7.12 7.86
C GLN A 71 -5.64 -8.07 7.68
N LEU A 72 -5.14 -8.23 6.45
CA LEU A 72 -3.93 -9.01 6.18
C LEU A 72 -2.73 -8.49 7.00
N PHE A 73 -2.53 -7.17 7.08
CA PHE A 73 -1.45 -6.61 7.90
C PHE A 73 -1.67 -6.80 9.40
N GLN A 74 -2.92 -6.75 9.88
CA GLN A 74 -3.27 -7.01 11.28
C GLN A 74 -3.00 -8.47 11.67
N GLU A 75 -3.26 -9.43 10.79
CA GLU A 75 -2.92 -10.83 11.03
C GLU A 75 -1.41 -11.03 11.19
N LEU A 76 -0.60 -10.33 10.38
CA LEU A 76 0.86 -10.36 10.49
C LEU A 76 1.40 -9.64 11.73
N GLU A 77 0.63 -8.70 12.31
CA GLU A 77 0.98 -7.99 13.54
C GLU A 77 1.15 -8.93 14.72
N GLY A 78 0.32 -9.98 14.82
CA GLY A 78 0.43 -10.99 15.87
C GLY A 78 1.80 -11.68 15.87
N ASN A 79 2.30 -12.03 14.68
CA ASN A 79 3.62 -12.64 14.50
C ASN A 79 4.75 -11.66 14.86
N LEU A 80 4.54 -10.37 14.57
CA LEU A 80 5.50 -9.30 14.88
C LEU A 80 5.57 -9.04 16.40
N ILE A 81 4.42 -9.02 17.09
CA ILE A 81 4.34 -8.90 18.56
C ILE A 81 5.03 -10.07 19.25
N GLN A 82 4.86 -11.28 18.73
CA GLN A 82 5.56 -12.47 19.26
C GLN A 82 7.07 -12.36 19.07
N SER A 83 7.52 -11.86 17.92
CA SER A 83 8.95 -11.75 17.57
C SER A 83 9.67 -10.61 18.30
N LEU A 84 9.02 -9.46 18.51
CA LEU A 84 9.59 -8.28 19.20
C LEU A 84 9.31 -8.22 20.70
N GLY A 85 8.29 -8.96 21.18
CA GLY A 85 7.78 -8.85 22.54
C GLY A 85 6.81 -7.66 22.73
N LYS A 86 5.74 -7.88 23.51
CA LYS A 86 4.60 -6.95 23.69
C LYS A 86 5.01 -5.53 24.15
N LEU A 87 6.02 -5.39 25.00
CA LEU A 87 6.45 -4.11 25.56
C LEU A 87 7.21 -3.22 24.55
N LEU A 88 8.03 -3.83 23.68
CA LEU A 88 8.76 -3.09 22.63
C LEU A 88 7.82 -2.69 21.49
N PHE A 89 6.91 -3.60 21.11
CA PHE A 89 5.90 -3.32 20.09
C PHE A 89 4.97 -2.17 20.48
N SER A 90 4.44 -2.18 21.71
CA SER A 90 3.54 -1.14 22.21
C SER A 90 4.18 0.26 22.19
N ARG A 91 5.49 0.38 22.45
CA ARG A 91 6.19 1.68 22.38
C ARG A 91 6.36 2.20 20.95
N LEU A 92 6.50 1.31 19.95
CA LEU A 92 6.67 1.69 18.55
C LEU A 92 5.34 2.15 17.92
N THR A 93 4.25 1.45 18.21
CA THR A 93 2.93 1.76 17.62
C THR A 93 2.23 2.94 18.27
N HIS A 94 2.47 3.19 19.57
CA HIS A 94 1.86 4.32 20.29
C HIS A 94 2.31 5.70 19.79
N ARG A 95 3.41 5.77 19.03
CA ARG A 95 3.92 7.01 18.41
C ARG A 95 3.27 7.34 17.06
N SER A 96 2.57 6.38 16.43
CA SER A 96 2.06 6.48 15.05
C SER A 96 0.57 6.85 14.93
N LEU A 97 -0.22 6.77 16.01
CA LEU A 97 -1.67 7.01 15.98
C LEU A 97 -2.09 8.50 15.86
N GLY A 98 -1.14 9.42 15.64
CA GLY A 98 -1.37 10.87 15.68
C GLY A 98 -1.60 11.58 14.33
N LYS A 99 -1.76 10.88 13.19
CA LYS A 99 -2.01 11.55 11.90
C LYS A 99 -3.02 10.79 11.03
N THR A 100 -4.31 10.97 11.31
CA THR A 100 -5.36 10.79 10.32
C THR A 100 -5.87 12.18 9.93
N ASN A 101 -5.52 12.65 8.73
CA ASN A 101 -6.26 13.75 8.11
C ASN A 101 -7.60 13.16 7.66
N ALA A 102 -8.69 13.73 8.18
CA ALA A 102 -10.04 13.45 7.73
C ALA A 102 -10.16 13.66 6.22
N LEU A 103 -10.83 12.74 5.53
CA LEU A 103 -11.28 12.94 4.16
C LEU A 103 -12.33 14.06 4.16
N PRO A 104 -12.22 15.11 3.33
CA PRO A 104 -13.29 16.09 3.21
C PRO A 104 -14.53 15.45 2.60
N ALA A 105 -15.69 15.85 3.14
CA ALA A 105 -17.02 15.49 2.66
C ALA A 105 -17.32 16.04 1.26
#